data_AF-A0A183NPB5-F1
#
_entry.id   AF-A0A183NPB5-F1
#
_cell.length_a   1.000
_cell.length_b   1.000
_cell.length_c   1.000
_cell.angle_alpha   90.00
_cell.angle_beta   90.00
_cell.angle_gamma   90.00
#
_symmetry.space_group_name_H-M   'P 1'
#
loop_
_entity.id
_entity.type
_entity.pdbx_description
1 polymer ?
#
loop_
_entity_poly.entity_id
_entity_poly.type
_entity_poly.pdbx_seq_one_letter_code
_entity_poly.pdbx_strand_id
1 'polypeptide(L)'
;VILHEDKKYYPSALEVYGPEVETLVQEEDAQPLTQPLIEPVRRKKFAYTEASIPTTTYDPEFLADLMDCPELIRNVVLCGHLHHGKVCPKFFLN
;
A
#
# COMPACT_ATOMS: atom_id res chain seq x y z
N VAL A 1 -43.69 -47.66 -5.11
CA VAL A 1 -42.40 -47.97 -5.77
C VAL A 1 -41.57 -46.70 -5.72
N ILE A 2 -40.35 -46.76 -5.19
CA ILE A 2 -39.45 -45.60 -5.12
C ILE A 2 -38.65 -45.58 -6.42
N LEU A 3 -38.59 -44.44 -7.11
CA LEU A 3 -37.74 -44.28 -8.28
C LEU A 3 -36.27 -44.33 -7.88
N HIS A 4 -35.39 -44.78 -8.78
CA HIS A 4 -33.97 -44.91 -8.49
C HIS A 4 -33.29 -43.57 -8.12
N GLU A 5 -33.83 -42.45 -8.61
CA GLU A 5 -33.33 -41.09 -8.32
C GLU A 5 -33.66 -40.61 -6.91
N ASP A 6 -34.80 -41.06 -6.35
CA ASP A 6 -35.30 -40.63 -5.04
C ASP A 6 -34.84 -41.54 -3.88
N LYS A 7 -33.99 -42.52 -4.16
CA LYS A 7 -33.51 -43.46 -3.15
C LYS A 7 -32.48 -42.77 -2.25
N LYS A 8 -32.94 -42.28 -1.10
CA LYS A 8 -32.07 -41.76 -0.03
C LYS A 8 -31.34 -42.92 0.66
N TYR A 9 -30.01 -42.95 0.52
CA TYR A 9 -29.17 -44.00 1.11
C TYR A 9 -28.68 -43.68 2.52
N TYR A 10 -28.65 -42.40 2.91
CA TYR A 10 -28.13 -41.94 4.19
C TYR A 10 -29.14 -41.03 4.90
N PRO A 11 -29.25 -41.14 6.24
CA PRO A 11 -30.07 -40.24 7.05
C PRO A 11 -29.52 -38.81 7.03
N SER A 12 -30.38 -37.84 7.35
CA SER A 12 -29.98 -36.43 7.36
C SER A 12 -29.02 -36.12 8.52
N ALA A 13 -28.14 -35.13 8.37
CA ALA A 13 -27.16 -34.77 9.40
C ALA A 13 -27.82 -34.39 10.75
N LEU A 14 -29.02 -33.80 10.69
CA LEU A 14 -29.79 -33.38 11.85
C LEU A 14 -30.35 -34.57 12.65
N GLU A 15 -30.69 -35.68 11.99
CA GLU A 15 -31.13 -36.92 12.66
C GLU A 15 -29.97 -37.67 13.33
N VAL A 16 -28.74 -37.51 12.84
CA VAL A 16 -27.55 -38.18 13.38
C VAL A 16 -27.01 -37.46 14.62
N TYR A 17 -26.93 -36.12 14.58
CA TYR A 17 -26.33 -35.32 15.66
C TYR A 17 -27.34 -34.66 16.61
N GLY A 18 -28.62 -34.58 16.22
CA GLY A 18 -29.68 -33.97 17.03
C GLY A 18 -29.76 -32.44 16.93
N PRO A 19 -30.83 -31.83 17.49
CA PRO A 19 -31.12 -30.40 17.33
C PRO A 19 -30.23 -29.46 18.16
N GLU A 20 -29.43 -30.00 19.09
CA GLU A 20 -28.51 -29.20 19.92
C GLU A 20 -27.18 -28.87 19.21
N VAL A 21 -26.92 -29.47 18.04
CA VAL A 21 -25.68 -29.30 17.29
C VAL A 21 -25.97 -28.62 15.95
N GLU A 22 -25.28 -27.52 15.67
CA GLU A 22 -25.37 -26.81 14.39
C GLU A 22 -24.49 -27.49 13.34
N THR A 23 -25.12 -28.13 12.36
CA THR A 23 -24.42 -28.74 11.22
C THR A 23 -24.39 -27.76 10.05
N LEU A 24 -23.26 -27.09 9.84
CA LEU A 24 -23.02 -26.21 8.68
C LEU A 24 -22.32 -27.00 7.57
N VAL A 25 -22.88 -26.95 6.36
CA VAL A 25 -22.25 -27.50 5.15
C VAL A 25 -21.72 -26.32 4.34
N GLN A 26 -20.40 -26.24 4.17
CA GLN A 26 -19.73 -25.22 3.36
C GLN A 26 -19.08 -25.91 2.15
N GLU A 27 -19.65 -25.71 0.96
CA GLU A 27 -19.16 -26.30 -0.28
C GLU A 27 -18.02 -25.49 -0.92
N GLU A 28 -17.99 -24.18 -0.65
CA GLU A 28 -16.99 -23.26 -1.19
C GLU A 28 -16.24 -22.53 -0.06
N ASP A 29 -14.99 -22.18 -0.35
CA ASP A 29 -14.13 -21.43 0.55
C ASP A 29 -14.63 -19.99 0.73
N ALA A 30 -14.58 -19.47 1.97
CA ALA A 30 -15.01 -18.11 2.28
C ALA A 30 -14.03 -17.02 1.78
N GLN A 31 -12.79 -17.38 1.45
CA GLN A 31 -11.74 -16.45 1.02
C GLN A 31 -11.03 -16.98 -0.23
N PRO A 32 -10.87 -16.17 -1.28
CA PRO A 32 -10.15 -16.59 -2.48
C PRO A 32 -8.65 -16.74 -2.21
N LEU A 33 -8.00 -17.68 -2.92
CA LEU A 33 -6.56 -17.95 -2.80
C LEU A 33 -5.64 -16.75 -3.10
N THR A 34 -6.17 -15.72 -3.76
CA THR A 34 -5.43 -14.48 -4.07
C THR A 34 -5.25 -13.58 -2.85
N GLN A 35 -6.13 -13.69 -1.85
CA GLN A 35 -6.04 -12.89 -0.63
C GLN A 35 -5.27 -13.68 0.43
N PRO A 36 -4.17 -13.14 0.97
CA PRO A 36 -3.42 -13.82 2.02
C PRO A 36 -4.22 -13.89 3.32
N LEU A 37 -4.02 -14.95 4.11
CA LEU A 37 -4.63 -15.09 5.44
C LEU A 37 -4.12 -14.05 6.45
N ILE A 38 -2.85 -13.64 6.32
CA ILE A 38 -2.23 -12.57 7.12
C ILE A 38 -1.78 -11.48 6.16
N GLU A 39 -2.34 -10.28 6.29
CA GLU A 39 -2.00 -9.17 5.40
C GLU A 39 -0.55 -8.68 5.63
N PRO A 40 0.27 -8.59 4.56
CA PRO A 40 1.63 -8.06 4.67
C PRO A 40 1.63 -6.53 4.85
N VAL A 41 2.71 -6.01 5.43
CA VAL A 41 2.85 -4.56 5.69
C VAL A 41 3.03 -3.76 4.38
N ARG A 42 1.93 -3.11 3.97
CA ARG A 42 1.72 -2.17 2.85
C ARG A 42 2.50 -0.83 2.93
N ARG A 43 3.74 -0.68 2.46
CA ARG A 43 4.38 0.67 2.36
C ARG A 43 4.02 1.38 1.04
N LYS A 44 3.07 2.31 1.07
CA LYS A 44 2.70 3.14 -0.09
C LYS A 44 3.60 4.38 -0.17
N LYS A 45 4.61 4.36 -1.05
CA LYS A 45 5.43 5.54 -1.39
C LYS A 45 5.17 5.93 -2.85
N PHE A 46 4.59 7.11 -3.06
CA PHE A 46 4.22 7.60 -4.39
C PHE A 46 5.21 8.61 -4.99
N ALA A 47 6.01 9.24 -4.13
CA ALA A 47 7.09 10.12 -4.50
C ALA A 47 8.38 9.63 -3.85
N TYR A 48 9.51 9.93 -4.50
CA TYR A 48 10.81 9.70 -3.90
C TYR A 48 11.00 10.68 -2.73
N THR A 49 11.20 10.14 -1.54
CA THR A 49 11.44 10.91 -0.32
C THR A 49 12.66 10.32 0.35
N GLU A 50 13.70 11.13 0.52
CA GLU A 50 14.90 10.78 1.26
C GLU A 50 14.58 10.81 2.76
N ALA A 51 14.98 9.77 3.48
CA ALA A 51 14.71 9.65 4.91
C ALA A 51 15.74 10.43 5.76
N SER A 52 16.87 10.81 5.17
CA SER A 52 17.98 11.49 5.82
C SER A 52 18.35 12.75 5.03
N ILE A 53 18.81 13.76 5.73
CA ILE A 53 19.37 14.98 5.12
C ILE A 53 20.68 14.58 4.43
N PRO A 54 20.90 14.92 3.15
CA PRO A 54 22.15 14.64 2.46
C PRO A 54 23.30 15.46 3.05
N THR A 55 24.53 14.95 2.92
CA THR A 55 25.72 15.70 3.35
C THR A 55 25.90 16.94 2.48
N THR A 56 25.86 18.12 3.10
CA THR A 56 26.09 19.41 2.47
C THR A 56 27.50 19.92 2.76
N THR A 57 28.02 20.80 1.91
CA THR A 57 29.31 21.50 2.13
C THR A 57 29.20 22.62 3.17
N TYR A 58 28.00 23.14 3.38
CA TYR A 58 27.68 24.16 4.39
C TYR A 58 27.03 23.53 5.61
N ASP A 59 27.16 24.21 6.76
CA ASP A 59 26.51 23.82 8.01
C ASP A 59 25.02 24.19 8.01
N PRO A 60 24.14 23.34 8.55
CA PRO A 60 22.70 23.60 8.59
C PRO A 60 22.33 24.83 9.43
N GLU A 61 23.13 25.14 10.45
CA GLU A 61 22.96 26.36 11.28
C GLU A 61 23.20 27.62 10.46
N PHE A 62 24.24 27.63 9.62
CA PHE A 62 24.53 28.74 8.73
C PHE A 62 23.40 28.98 7.70
N LEU A 63 22.75 27.91 7.21
CA LEU A 63 21.58 28.05 6.34
C LEU A 63 20.40 28.69 7.09
N ALA A 64 20.16 28.33 8.35
CA ALA A 64 19.10 28.90 9.16
C ALA A 64 19.33 30.40 9.41
N ASP A 65 20.55 30.80 9.76
CA ASP A 65 20.91 32.22 9.95
C ASP A 65 20.72 33.05 8.66
N LEU A 66 20.99 32.46 7.49
CA LEU A 66 20.76 33.12 6.21
C LEU A 66 19.27 33.31 5.90
N MET A 67 18.40 32.42 6.39
CA MET A 67 16.95 32.52 6.21
C MET A 67 16.33 33.69 6.99
N ASP A 68 16.97 34.17 8.05
CA ASP A 68 16.53 35.34 8.84
C ASP A 68 16.83 36.68 8.14
N CYS A 69 17.72 36.68 7.15
CA CYS A 69 18.14 37.85 6.38
C CYS A 69 17.51 37.84 4.97
N PRO A 70 16.33 38.46 4.75
CA PRO A 70 15.63 38.40 3.46
C PRO A 70 16.39 39.03 2.30
N GLU A 71 17.36 39.92 2.56
CA GLU A 71 18.21 40.54 1.54
C GLU A 71 19.19 39.54 0.89
N LEU A 72 19.54 38.46 1.59
CA LEU A 72 20.49 37.45 1.11
C LEU A 72 19.79 36.31 0.36
N ILE A 73 18.46 36.18 0.49
CA ILE A 73 17.66 35.11 -0.14
C ILE A 73 17.23 35.54 -1.55
N ARG A 74 17.39 34.65 -2.53
CA ARG A 74 16.89 34.86 -3.90
C ARG A 74 15.91 33.77 -4.31
N ASN A 75 14.65 34.15 -4.51
CA ASN A 75 13.61 33.25 -5.01
C ASN A 75 13.61 33.25 -6.56
N VAL A 76 14.21 32.22 -7.15
CA VAL A 76 14.35 32.08 -8.61
C VAL A 76 13.51 30.92 -9.13
N VAL A 77 12.79 31.12 -10.24
CA VAL A 77 11.99 30.07 -10.91
C VAL A 77 12.59 29.76 -12.28
N LEU A 78 12.80 28.48 -12.58
CA LEU A 78 13.24 28.01 -13.88
C LEU A 78 12.03 27.66 -14.77
N CYS A 79 11.74 28.49 -15.78
CA CYS A 79 10.67 28.28 -16.76
C CYS A 79 11.23 28.13 -18.20
N GLY A 80 10.39 27.72 -19.16
CA GLY A 80 10.79 27.36 -20.53
C GLY A 80 9.93 26.26 -21.16
N HIS A 81 10.36 25.66 -22.27
CA HIS A 81 9.59 24.61 -22.95
C HIS A 81 9.87 23.20 -22.40
N LEU A 82 9.09 22.21 -22.85
CA LEU A 82 9.26 20.81 -22.48
C LEU A 82 10.65 20.30 -22.91
N HIS A 83 11.32 19.54 -22.03
CA HIS A 83 12.66 18.98 -22.26
C HIS A 83 13.80 19.99 -22.55
N HIS A 84 13.63 21.29 -22.30
CA HIS A 84 14.73 22.28 -22.37
C HIS A 84 15.68 22.25 -21.16
N GLY A 85 15.87 21.07 -20.56
CA GLY A 85 16.89 20.87 -19.54
C GLY A 85 16.63 21.50 -18.18
N LYS A 86 15.50 22.17 -17.90
CA LYS A 86 15.25 22.89 -16.62
C LYS A 86 15.50 22.08 -15.34
N VAL A 87 15.36 20.75 -15.41
CA VAL A 87 15.56 19.84 -14.28
C VAL A 87 17.04 19.51 -14.06
N CYS A 88 17.85 19.54 -15.11
CA CYS A 88 19.27 19.18 -15.08
C CYS A 88 20.16 20.16 -14.28
N PRO A 89 20.03 21.50 -14.40
CA PRO A 89 20.81 22.46 -13.61
C PRO A 89 20.70 22.25 -12.10
N LYS A 90 19.52 21.84 -11.60
CA LYS A 90 19.33 21.56 -10.18
C LYS A 90 20.19 20.39 -9.69
N PHE A 91 20.54 19.44 -10.56
CA PHE A 91 21.45 18.34 -10.23
C PHE A 91 22.94 18.74 -10.25
N PHE A 92 23.31 19.83 -10.93
CA PHE A 92 24.71 20.29 -11.02
C PHE A 92 25.12 21.27 -9.92
N LEU A 93 24.18 21.77 -9.11
CA LEU A 93 24.43 22.78 -8.07
C LEU A 93 24.89 22.20 -6.71
N ASN A 94 25.44 20.98 -6.68
CA ASN A 94 26.04 20.37 -5.49
C ASN A 94 27.56 20.52 -5.46
#